data_AF-A0A0L9TW68-F1
#
_entry.id   AF-A0A0L9TW68-F1
#
_cell.length_a   1.000
_cell.length_b   1.000
_cell.length_c   1.000
_cell.angle_alpha   90.00
_cell.angle_beta   90.00
_cell.angle_gamma   90.00
#
_symmetry.space_group_name_H-M   'P 1'
#
loop_
_entity.id
_entity.type
_entity.pdbx_description
1 polymer ?
#
loop_
_entity_poly.entity_id
_entity_poly.type
_entity_poly.pdbx_seq_one_letter_code
_entity_poly.pdbx_strand_id
1 'polypeptide(L)'
;MVVLRLVDSDVKPAMGFIYEEMDCAKEKIRSNFNNIKKRIMKVDLSFPSNPSVSLDAKSLISRLLVKDSSRRLSLQKIMEHPWIVKNADFSGICL
;
A
#
# COMPACT_ATOMS: atom_id res chain seq x y z
N MET A 1 -47.21 34.46 7.07
CA MET A 1 -46.00 33.89 7.71
C MET A 1 -46.14 32.38 7.73
N VAL A 2 -45.81 31.72 6.61
CA VAL A 2 -46.02 30.27 6.38
C VAL A 2 -44.69 29.52 6.31
N VAL A 3 -43.59 30.17 6.70
CA VAL A 3 -42.21 29.70 6.55
C VAL A 3 -41.83 28.61 7.56
N LEU A 4 -42.71 28.28 8.51
CA LEU A 4 -42.47 27.28 9.57
C LEU A 4 -43.23 25.95 9.37
N ARG A 5 -43.62 25.60 8.15
CA ARG A 5 -44.22 24.28 7.85
C ARG A 5 -43.50 23.52 6.75
N LEU A 6 -42.17 23.58 6.75
CA LEU A 6 -41.31 22.69 5.96
C LEU A 6 -40.58 21.67 6.85
N VAL A 7 -41.10 21.40 8.05
CA VAL A 7 -40.58 20.39 8.98
C VAL A 7 -41.63 19.32 9.33
N ASP A 8 -42.77 19.28 8.62
CA ASP A 8 -43.78 18.21 8.79
C ASP A 8 -44.20 17.58 7.46
N SER A 9 -43.33 17.62 6.44
CA SER A 9 -43.55 16.79 5.26
C SER A 9 -43.00 15.39 5.56
N ASP A 10 -43.89 14.46 5.91
CA ASP A 10 -43.65 13.02 6.06
C ASP A 10 -43.14 12.33 4.77
N VAL A 11 -42.81 13.11 3.73
CA VAL A 11 -41.99 12.63 2.63
C VAL A 11 -40.54 12.61 3.11
N LYS A 12 -40.16 11.51 3.77
CA LYS A 12 -38.75 11.16 3.98
C LYS A 12 -38.04 11.33 2.63
N PRO A 13 -37.10 12.27 2.48
CA PRO A 13 -36.45 12.46 1.19
C PRO A 13 -35.69 11.18 0.84
N ALA A 14 -35.26 11.06 -0.41
CA ALA A 14 -34.27 10.08 -0.87
C ALA A 14 -32.96 10.05 -0.03
N MET A 15 -32.85 10.84 1.03
CA MET A 15 -31.89 10.77 2.12
C MET A 15 -31.66 9.35 2.66
N GLY A 16 -32.70 8.52 2.80
CA GLY A 16 -32.50 7.13 3.23
C GLY A 16 -31.55 6.36 2.30
N PHE A 17 -31.80 6.46 0.99
CA PHE A 17 -30.94 5.88 -0.04
C PHE A 17 -29.56 6.53 -0.07
N ILE A 18 -29.46 7.87 0.07
CA ILE A 18 -28.18 8.58 0.07
C ILE A 18 -27.31 8.16 1.26
N TYR A 19 -27.89 8.01 2.46
CA TYR A 19 -27.16 7.56 3.64
C TYR A 19 -26.73 6.10 3.52
N GLU A 20 -27.59 5.23 2.99
CA GLU A 20 -27.28 3.82 2.75
C GLU A 20 -26.12 3.65 1.74
N GLU A 21 -26.19 4.34 0.60
CA GLU A 21 -25.13 4.36 -0.40
C GLU A 21 -23.82 4.92 0.18
N MET A 22 -23.92 5.96 1.00
CA MET A 22 -22.75 6.56 1.64
C MET A 22 -22.12 5.66 2.69
N ASP A 23 -22.91 4.92 3.47
CA ASP A 23 -22.39 3.93 4.42
C ASP A 23 -21.79 2.71 3.72
N CYS A 24 -22.41 2.27 2.61
CA CYS A 24 -21.81 1.25 1.72
C CYS A 24 -20.46 1.73 1.17
N ALA A 25 -20.37 2.97 0.70
CA ALA A 25 -19.14 3.57 0.20
C ALA A 25 -18.05 3.64 1.29
N LYS A 26 -18.41 4.07 2.51
CA LYS A 26 -17.48 4.10 3.66
C LYS A 26 -16.91 2.72 3.96
N GLU A 27 -17.76 1.70 4.02
CA GLU A 27 -17.33 0.34 4.33
C GLU A 27 -16.46 -0.25 3.21
N LYS A 28 -16.78 0.06 1.94
CA LYS A 28 -15.96 -0.36 0.80
C LYS A 28 -14.57 0.29 0.83
N ILE A 29 -14.49 1.58 1.12
CA ILE A 29 -13.23 2.31 1.32
C ILE A 29 -12.45 1.66 2.47
N ARG A 30 -13.08 1.49 3.63
CA ARG A 30 -12.48 0.89 4.83
C ARG A 30 -11.93 -0.52 4.55
N SER A 31 -12.71 -1.36 3.89
CA SER A 31 -12.33 -2.73 3.52
C SER A 31 -11.12 -2.73 2.59
N ASN A 32 -11.14 -1.89 1.54
CA ASN A 32 -10.02 -1.78 0.61
C ASN A 32 -8.73 -1.32 1.31
N PHE A 33 -8.81 -0.29 2.15
CA PHE A 33 -7.66 0.17 2.95
C PHE A 33 -7.14 -0.91 3.88
N ASN A 34 -8.01 -1.64 4.57
CA ASN A 34 -7.61 -2.74 5.45
C ASN A 34 -6.96 -3.89 4.68
N ASN A 35 -7.44 -4.22 3.48
CA ASN A 35 -6.84 -5.22 2.61
C ASN A 35 -5.42 -4.80 2.17
N ILE A 36 -5.27 -3.55 1.72
CA ILE A 36 -3.96 -2.99 1.35
C ILE A 36 -3.00 -3.03 2.54
N LYS A 37 -3.44 -2.58 3.73
CA LYS A 37 -2.64 -2.64 4.96
C LYS A 37 -2.21 -4.07 5.29
N LYS A 38 -3.13 -5.04 5.20
CA LYS A 38 -2.82 -6.46 5.43
C LYS A 38 -1.77 -6.99 4.44
N ARG A 39 -1.88 -6.67 3.15
CA ARG A 39 -0.89 -7.08 2.13
C ARG A 39 0.49 -6.49 2.39
N ILE A 40 0.56 -5.20 2.73
CA ILE A 40 1.82 -4.53 3.10
C ILE A 40 2.42 -5.17 4.36
N MET A 41 1.61 -5.40 5.39
CA MET A 41 2.06 -6.02 6.64
C MET A 41 2.48 -7.48 6.49
N LYS A 42 1.88 -8.22 5.54
CA LYS A 42 2.22 -9.62 5.29
C LYS A 42 3.56 -9.77 4.59
N VAL A 43 4.03 -8.74 3.87
CA VAL A 43 5.26 -8.78 3.07
C VAL A 43 5.25 -10.04 2.18
N ASP A 44 4.13 -10.26 1.50
CA ASP A 44 3.97 -11.42 0.63
C ASP A 44 4.67 -11.13 -0.70
N LEU A 45 5.98 -11.35 -0.73
CA LEU A 45 6.83 -11.03 -1.85
C LEU A 45 6.90 -12.24 -2.80
N SER A 46 6.13 -12.23 -3.89
CA SER A 46 6.22 -13.24 -4.95
C SER A 46 7.11 -12.75 -6.09
N PHE A 47 8.13 -13.52 -6.45
CA PHE A 47 8.92 -13.24 -7.65
C PHE A 47 8.31 -13.97 -8.86
N PRO A 48 8.16 -13.30 -10.02
CA PRO A 48 7.69 -13.96 -11.24
C PRO A 48 8.71 -15.00 -11.70
N SER A 49 8.22 -16.09 -12.30
CA SER A 49 9.08 -17.15 -12.85
C SER A 49 9.75 -16.73 -14.16
N ASN A 50 9.14 -15.82 -14.93
CA ASN A 50 9.64 -15.34 -16.22
C ASN A 50 9.42 -13.81 -16.36
N PRO A 51 10.47 -13.01 -16.62
CA PRO A 51 11.89 -13.40 -16.61
C PRO A 51 12.33 -13.82 -15.21
N SER A 52 13.14 -14.89 -15.12
CA SER A 52 13.62 -15.39 -13.84
C SER A 52 14.55 -14.37 -13.18
N VAL A 53 14.20 -13.94 -11.97
CA VAL A 53 15.04 -13.07 -11.16
C VAL A 53 16.20 -13.89 -10.58
N SER A 54 17.42 -13.36 -10.65
CA SER A 54 18.61 -14.04 -10.09
C SER A 54 18.46 -14.26 -8.58
N LEU A 55 19.08 -15.33 -8.07
CA LEU A 55 19.00 -15.66 -6.64
C LEU A 55 19.53 -14.52 -5.75
N ASP A 56 20.60 -13.86 -6.19
CA ASP A 56 21.19 -12.73 -5.47
C ASP A 56 20.26 -11.52 -5.44
N ALA A 57 19.56 -11.24 -6.54
CA ALA A 57 18.55 -10.17 -6.58
C ALA A 57 17.39 -10.48 -5.64
N LYS A 58 16.91 -11.74 -5.64
CA LYS A 58 15.84 -12.18 -4.72
C LYS A 58 16.26 -11.99 -3.27
N SER A 59 17.49 -12.38 -2.93
CA SER A 59 18.06 -12.23 -1.58
C SER A 59 18.12 -10.76 -1.15
N LEU A 60 18.61 -9.89 -2.04
CA LEU A 60 18.71 -8.46 -1.77
C LEU A 60 17.33 -7.84 -1.52
N ILE A 61 16.38 -8.04 -2.45
CA ILE A 61 15.03 -7.47 -2.35
C ILE A 61 14.31 -7.96 -1.08
N SER A 62 14.47 -9.24 -0.73
CA SER A 62 13.87 -9.81 0.48
C SER A 62 14.43 -9.19 1.78
N ARG A 63 15.70 -8.75 1.78
CA ARG A 63 16.34 -8.08 2.93
C ARG A 63 16.04 -6.58 3.00
N LEU A 64 15.65 -5.97 1.89
CA LEU A 64 15.23 -4.57 1.81
C LEU A 64 13.76 -4.40 2.23
N LEU A 65 12.88 -5.25 1.72
CA LEU A 65 11.45 -5.18 1.93
C LEU A 65 11.04 -5.94 3.21
N VAL A 66 11.63 -5.57 4.35
CA VAL A 66 11.29 -6.16 5.66
C VAL A 66 10.29 -5.26 6.39
N LYS A 67 9.27 -5.87 7.03
CA LYS A 67 8.22 -5.17 7.81
C LYS A 67 8.80 -4.28 8.90
N ASP A 68 9.77 -4.83 9.63
CA ASP A 68 10.46 -4.14 10.72
C ASP A 68 11.63 -3.34 10.15
N SER A 69 11.61 -2.02 10.34
CA SER A 69 12.66 -1.12 9.88
C SER A 69 14.00 -1.36 10.56
N SER A 70 14.01 -1.85 11.80
CA SER A 70 15.23 -2.15 12.56
C SER A 70 15.93 -3.40 12.03
N ARG A 71 15.16 -4.33 11.44
CA ARG A 71 15.68 -5.52 10.75
C ARG A 71 16.02 -5.27 9.29
N ARG A 72 15.69 -4.09 8.74
CA ARG A 72 16.00 -3.69 7.37
C ARG A 72 17.51 -3.60 7.18
N LEU A 73 18.00 -4.09 6.04
CA LEU A 73 19.42 -4.03 5.70
C LEU A 73 19.90 -2.57 5.67
N SER A 74 21.00 -2.26 6.38
CA SER A 74 21.59 -0.92 6.40
C SER A 74 22.27 -0.59 5.06
N LEU A 75 22.41 0.70 4.75
CA LEU A 75 22.99 1.17 3.49
C LEU A 75 24.40 0.61 3.25
N GLN A 76 25.24 0.59 4.28
CA GLN A 76 26.59 0.01 4.20
C GLN A 76 26.55 -1.45 3.75
N LYS A 77 25.68 -2.25 4.37
CA LYS A 77 25.52 -3.68 4.02
C LYS A 77 24.86 -3.89 2.66
N ILE A 78 24.11 -2.92 2.15
CA ILE A 78 23.54 -2.96 0.79
C ILE A 78 24.67 -2.79 -0.23
N MET A 79 25.58 -1.85 -0.01
CA MET A 79 26.71 -1.59 -0.92
C MET A 79 27.65 -2.79 -1.05
N GLU A 80 27.78 -3.59 0.01
CA GLU A 80 28.57 -4.83 0.03
C GLU A 80 27.87 -6.04 -0.61
N HIS A 81 26.58 -5.95 -0.94
CA HIS A 81 25.83 -7.13 -1.40
C HIS A 81 26.29 -7.57 -2.81
N PRO A 82 26.50 -8.88 -3.06
CA PRO A 82 27.02 -9.39 -4.34
C PRO A 82 26.27 -8.91 -5.57
N TRP A 83 24.94 -8.79 -5.47
CA TRP A 83 24.13 -8.25 -6.56
C TRP A 83 24.44 -6.79 -6.89
N ILE A 84 24.66 -5.94 -5.88
CA ILE A 84 25.01 -4.52 -6.09
C ILE A 84 26.42 -4.43 -6.64
N VAL A 85 27.39 -5.11 -6.04
CA VAL A 85 28.79 -5.10 -6.52
C VAL A 85 28.93 -5.54 -7.98
N LYS A 86 28.06 -6.47 -8.43
CA LYS A 86 28.08 -6.98 -9.81
C LYS A 86 27.38 -6.07 -10.82
N ASN A 87 26.43 -5.23 -10.40
CA ASN A 87 25.55 -4.49 -11.31
C ASN A 87 25.59 -2.96 -11.13
N ALA A 88 26.19 -2.45 -10.06
CA ALA A 88 26.33 -1.03 -9.81
C ALA A 88 27.72 -0.56 -10.23
N ASP A 89 27.76 0.43 -11.13
CA ASP A 89 28.97 1.18 -11.40
C ASP A 89 29.14 2.25 -10.31
N PHE A 90 30.05 2.01 -9.37
CA PHE A 90 30.40 3.00 -8.35
C PHE A 90 31.23 4.17 -8.91
N SER A 91 31.48 4.21 -10.22
CA SER A 91 32.37 5.20 -10.87
C SER A 91 31.72 6.55 -11.19
N GLY A 92 30.43 6.76 -10.87
CA GLY A 92 29.69 7.95 -11.30
C GLY A 92 28.99 8.70 -10.17
N ILE A 93 29.76 9.40 -9.34
CA ILE A 93 29.51 10.75 -8.79
C ILE A 93 28.03 11.21 -8.78
N CYS A 94 27.47 11.34 -7.57
CA CYS A 94 26.38 12.29 -7.33
C CYS A 94 27.03 13.68 -7.24
N LEU A 95 26.86 14.51 -8.28
CA LEU A 95 27.04 15.97 -8.24
C LEU A 95 25.67 16.61 -8.06
#